data_AF-A0A4V1XTI3-F1
#
_entry.id   AF-A0A4V1XTI3-F1
#
_cell.length_a   1.000
_cell.length_b   1.000
_cell.length_c   1.000
_cell.angle_alpha   90.00
_cell.angle_beta   90.00
_cell.angle_gamma   90.00
#
_symmetry.space_group_name_H-M   'P 1'
#
loop_
_entity.id
_entity.type
_entity.pdbx_description
1 polymer ?
#
loop_
_entity_poly.entity_id
_entity_poly.type
_entity_poly.pdbx_seq_one_letter_code
_entity_poly.pdbx_strand_id
1 'polypeptide(L)'
;MYKTIATLSLAAAFALPPAFVSASFAGNLNYASPSRRHEHANLGVDTSRVVARRSTASETKRSSRRRRRRDDAGRLRFTHGVASGDPYADSVILWTRVAPSEDSDPGDAAVSGTVPLYSHDTESFVAADPDPVCVEWRVWEFGEQGEGEGGTAGAVVASGEAYTTGDIDYTVKVSLSGLSLGS
;
A
#
# COMPACT_ATOMS: atom_id res chain seq x y z
N MET A 1 -39.67 62.84 8.81
CA MET A 1 -39.95 62.00 9.99
C MET A 1 -40.07 60.55 9.52
N TYR A 2 -39.18 59.72 10.04
CA TYR A 2 -39.00 58.26 10.01
C TYR A 2 -39.64 57.40 8.91
N LYS A 3 -38.75 56.77 8.13
CA LYS A 3 -38.91 55.58 7.28
C LYS A 3 -39.38 54.38 8.13
N THR A 4 -40.35 53.61 7.65
CA THR A 4 -40.63 52.26 8.13
C THR A 4 -40.39 51.29 6.97
N ILE A 5 -39.25 50.60 7.02
CA ILE A 5 -38.93 49.46 6.15
C ILE A 5 -39.39 48.22 6.92
N ALA A 6 -40.47 47.58 6.48
CA ALA A 6 -40.87 46.27 6.98
C ALA A 6 -40.28 45.21 6.05
N THR A 7 -39.13 44.67 6.45
CA THR A 7 -38.52 43.49 5.86
C THR A 7 -39.36 42.27 6.19
N LEU A 8 -40.07 41.69 5.21
CA LEU A 8 -40.56 40.31 5.31
C LEU A 8 -39.43 39.37 4.88
N SER A 9 -38.76 38.76 5.86
CA SER A 9 -37.95 37.56 5.63
C SER A 9 -38.87 36.36 5.53
N LEU A 10 -38.89 35.69 4.38
CA LEU A 10 -39.42 34.33 4.25
C LEU A 10 -38.38 33.48 3.51
N ALA A 11 -37.40 32.98 4.24
CA ALA A 11 -36.49 31.95 3.76
C ALA A 11 -36.89 30.62 4.42
N ALA A 12 -37.86 29.91 3.82
CA ALA A 12 -38.11 28.52 4.13
C ALA A 12 -37.05 27.69 3.38
N ALA A 13 -35.95 27.38 4.06
CA ALA A 13 -34.96 26.45 3.53
C ALA A 13 -35.53 25.02 3.64
N PHE A 14 -36.02 24.49 2.52
CA PHE A 14 -36.28 23.05 2.37
C PHE A 14 -34.95 22.31 2.48
N ALA A 15 -34.65 21.77 3.66
CA ALA A 15 -33.56 20.82 3.83
C ALA A 15 -33.97 19.51 3.14
N LEU A 16 -33.50 19.29 1.91
CA LEU A 16 -33.59 17.99 1.27
C LEU A 16 -32.80 16.97 2.10
N PRO A 17 -33.39 15.81 2.46
CA PRO A 17 -32.62 14.75 3.10
C PRO A 17 -31.50 14.28 2.14
N PRO A 18 -30.34 13.86 2.67
CA PRO A 18 -29.27 13.32 1.84
C PRO A 18 -29.79 12.08 1.09
N ALA A 19 -29.66 12.09 -0.23
CA ALA A 19 -29.94 10.92 -1.05
C ALA A 19 -28.85 9.87 -0.78
N PHE A 20 -29.24 8.72 -0.23
CA PHE A 20 -28.34 7.58 -0.11
C PHE A 20 -28.13 6.97 -1.50
N VAL A 21 -26.96 7.17 -2.08
CA VAL A 21 -26.54 6.49 -3.31
C VAL A 21 -25.92 5.15 -2.93
N SER A 22 -26.58 4.04 -3.28
CA SER A 22 -26.02 2.69 -3.13
C SER A 22 -25.46 2.24 -4.47
N ALA A 23 -24.15 1.97 -4.54
CA ALA A 23 -23.53 1.36 -5.69
C ALA A 23 -23.58 -0.17 -5.58
N SER A 24 -23.99 -0.87 -6.64
CA SER A 24 -24.04 -2.33 -6.70
C SER A 24 -23.25 -2.86 -7.89
N PHE A 25 -22.48 -3.94 -7.64
CA PHE A 25 -21.74 -4.64 -8.70
C PHE A 25 -22.67 -5.38 -9.67
N ALA A 26 -23.88 -5.74 -9.24
CA ALA A 26 -24.83 -6.49 -10.05
C ALA A 26 -25.36 -5.72 -11.28
N GLY A 27 -25.28 -4.39 -11.28
CA GLY A 27 -25.73 -3.55 -12.39
C GLY A 27 -24.63 -3.16 -13.38
N ASN A 28 -23.37 -3.51 -13.13
CA ASN A 28 -22.28 -3.12 -14.01
C ASN A 28 -22.09 -4.16 -15.14
N LEU A 29 -22.32 -3.70 -16.37
CA LEU A 29 -22.24 -4.52 -17.59
C LEU A 29 -20.88 -5.20 -17.79
N ASN A 30 -19.79 -4.64 -17.24
CA ASN A 30 -18.46 -5.26 -17.30
C ASN A 30 -18.38 -6.58 -16.51
N TYR A 31 -19.31 -6.85 -15.59
CA TYR A 31 -19.39 -8.12 -14.87
C TYR A 31 -20.47 -9.07 -15.43
N ALA A 32 -21.30 -8.59 -16.35
CA ALA A 32 -22.31 -9.42 -16.98
C ALA A 32 -21.65 -10.46 -17.91
N SER A 33 -22.38 -11.53 -18.20
CA SER A 33 -21.94 -12.48 -19.23
C SER A 33 -21.88 -11.80 -20.60
N PRO A 34 -20.90 -12.14 -21.46
CA PRO A 34 -20.85 -11.70 -22.86
C PRO A 34 -22.09 -12.10 -23.68
N SER A 35 -22.90 -13.04 -23.19
CA SER A 35 -24.12 -13.51 -23.87
C SER A 35 -25.34 -13.48 -22.95
N ARG A 36 -26.48 -13.06 -23.49
CA ARG A 36 -27.78 -13.03 -22.81
C ARG A 36 -28.53 -14.37 -22.86
N ARG A 37 -27.96 -15.39 -23.50
CA ARG A 37 -28.54 -16.74 -23.49
C ARG A 37 -28.37 -17.36 -22.11
N HIS A 38 -29.39 -18.07 -21.65
CA HIS A 38 -29.39 -18.71 -20.33
C HIS A 38 -28.22 -19.70 -20.15
N GLU A 39 -27.80 -20.36 -21.24
CA GLU A 39 -26.66 -21.30 -21.28
C GLU A 39 -25.30 -20.67 -20.98
N HIS A 40 -25.19 -19.35 -21.06
CA HIS A 40 -23.93 -18.62 -20.87
C HIS A 40 -23.96 -17.68 -19.67
N ALA A 41 -25.01 -17.74 -18.84
CA ALA A 41 -25.18 -16.83 -17.69
C ALA A 41 -24.02 -16.91 -16.67
N ASN A 42 -23.30 -18.04 -16.62
CA ASN A 42 -22.18 -18.30 -15.73
C ASN A 42 -20.80 -17.86 -16.27
N LEU A 43 -20.71 -17.35 -17.50
CA LEU A 43 -19.45 -16.84 -18.07
C LEU A 43 -19.14 -15.39 -17.65
N GLY A 44 -20.09 -14.72 -16.97
CA GLY A 44 -19.88 -13.43 -16.35
C GLY A 44 -19.06 -13.53 -15.06
N VAL A 45 -18.52 -12.41 -14.60
CA VAL A 45 -17.79 -12.35 -13.34
C VAL A 45 -18.77 -12.49 -12.17
N ASP A 46 -18.50 -13.44 -11.28
CA ASP A 46 -19.33 -13.68 -10.09
C ASP A 46 -19.26 -12.48 -9.12
N THR A 47 -20.23 -11.58 -9.24
CA THR A 47 -20.32 -10.36 -8.43
C THR A 47 -20.49 -10.65 -6.95
N SER A 48 -21.08 -11.78 -6.57
CA SER A 48 -21.22 -12.18 -5.17
C SER A 48 -19.86 -12.53 -4.56
N ARG A 49 -18.98 -13.18 -5.32
CA ARG A 49 -17.58 -13.40 -4.93
C ARG A 49 -16.76 -12.13 -4.93
N VAL A 50 -16.95 -11.24 -5.90
CA VAL A 50 -16.30 -9.92 -5.91
C VAL A 50 -16.68 -9.14 -4.66
N VAL A 51 -17.98 -9.06 -4.34
CA VAL A 51 -18.47 -8.43 -3.11
C VAL A 51 -17.94 -9.15 -1.88
N ALA A 52 -17.90 -10.48 -1.82
CA ALA A 52 -17.36 -11.22 -0.69
C ALA A 52 -15.84 -10.97 -0.48
N ARG A 53 -15.08 -10.75 -1.55
CA ARG A 53 -13.65 -10.38 -1.48
C ARG A 53 -13.48 -8.93 -1.01
N ARG A 54 -14.31 -8.01 -1.52
CA ARG A 54 -14.24 -6.56 -1.25
C ARG A 54 -14.93 -6.10 0.03
N SER A 55 -15.91 -6.85 0.53
CA SER A 55 -16.60 -6.57 1.80
C SER A 55 -15.66 -6.90 2.96
N THR A 56 -14.87 -5.90 3.33
CA THR A 56 -13.95 -5.91 4.47
C THR A 56 -14.66 -5.68 5.82
N ALA A 57 -15.98 -5.51 5.82
CA ALA A 57 -16.75 -5.01 6.97
C ALA A 57 -17.25 -6.07 7.97
N SER A 58 -17.01 -7.37 7.77
CA SER A 58 -17.36 -8.38 8.79
C SER A 58 -16.26 -8.50 9.84
N GLU A 59 -16.61 -8.28 11.12
CA GLU A 59 -15.71 -8.40 12.29
C GLU A 59 -14.95 -9.75 12.32
N THR A 60 -15.61 -10.84 11.91
CA THR A 60 -15.01 -12.18 11.80
C THR A 60 -13.99 -12.28 10.64
N LYS A 61 -14.24 -11.58 9.52
CA LYS A 61 -13.24 -11.44 8.44
C LYS A 61 -12.09 -10.51 8.83
N ARG A 62 -12.36 -9.47 9.62
CA ARG A 62 -11.34 -8.54 10.11
C ARG A 62 -10.42 -9.22 11.12
N SER A 63 -10.96 -10.03 12.03
CA SER A 63 -10.17 -10.81 12.98
C SER A 63 -9.38 -11.94 12.32
N SER A 64 -9.93 -12.63 11.32
CA SER A 64 -9.18 -13.63 10.54
C SER A 64 -8.10 -12.99 9.65
N ARG A 65 -8.35 -11.83 9.03
CA ARG A 65 -7.29 -11.04 8.37
C ARG A 65 -6.23 -10.56 9.36
N ARG A 66 -6.61 -10.07 10.54
CA ARG A 66 -5.64 -9.62 11.56
C ARG A 66 -4.79 -10.77 12.11
N ARG A 67 -5.38 -11.97 12.26
CA ARG A 67 -4.63 -13.20 12.55
C ARG A 67 -3.68 -13.56 11.41
N ARG A 68 -4.17 -13.60 10.16
CA ARG A 68 -3.32 -13.81 8.98
C ARG A 68 -2.17 -12.80 8.90
N ARG A 69 -2.43 -11.50 9.09
CA ARG A 69 -1.39 -10.46 9.14
C ARG A 69 -0.32 -10.73 10.19
N ARG A 70 -0.71 -11.20 11.38
CA ARG A 70 0.22 -11.52 12.46
C ARG A 70 1.05 -12.77 12.13
N ASP A 71 0.44 -13.76 11.52
CA ASP A 71 1.10 -14.98 11.07
C ASP A 71 2.04 -14.71 9.88
N ASP A 72 1.60 -13.89 8.92
CA ASP A 72 2.39 -13.46 7.76
C ASP A 72 3.59 -12.62 8.19
N ALA A 73 3.44 -11.69 9.14
CA ALA A 73 4.56 -10.93 9.70
C ALA A 73 5.64 -11.84 10.33
N GLY A 74 5.22 -12.94 10.98
CA GLY A 74 6.16 -13.94 11.53
C GLY A 74 6.93 -14.71 10.46
N ARG A 75 6.41 -14.75 9.22
CA ARG A 75 6.99 -15.41 8.06
C ARG A 75 7.87 -14.49 7.21
N LEU A 76 7.77 -13.17 7.36
CA LEU A 76 8.61 -12.21 6.63
C LEU A 76 10.10 -12.40 6.94
N ARG A 77 10.92 -12.45 5.89
CA ARG A 77 12.37 -12.56 5.98
C ARG A 77 13.03 -11.59 5.01
N PHE A 78 14.24 -11.16 5.36
CA PHE A 78 15.13 -10.45 4.44
C PHE A 78 15.75 -11.47 3.49
N THR A 79 15.03 -11.84 2.45
CA THR A 79 15.44 -12.93 1.53
C THR A 79 16.73 -12.61 0.77
N HIS A 80 17.05 -11.32 0.63
CA HIS A 80 18.24 -10.85 -0.08
C HIS A 80 19.16 -10.01 0.82
N GLY A 81 19.02 -10.16 2.14
CA GLY A 81 19.75 -9.34 3.11
C GLY A 81 19.38 -7.86 3.03
N VAL A 82 20.28 -7.02 3.52
CA VAL A 82 20.17 -5.56 3.48
C VAL A 82 21.43 -5.03 2.83
N ALA A 83 21.29 -4.07 1.94
CA ALA A 83 22.43 -3.46 1.28
C ALA A 83 22.24 -1.95 1.11
N SER A 84 23.36 -1.27 0.97
CA SER A 84 23.45 0.18 0.75
C SER A 84 24.11 0.47 -0.59
N GLY A 85 23.72 1.55 -1.25
CA GLY A 85 24.27 1.96 -2.54
C GLY A 85 24.07 3.45 -2.82
N ASP A 86 24.65 3.90 -3.92
CA ASP A 86 24.57 5.28 -4.42
C ASP A 86 24.92 6.36 -3.37
N PRO A 87 26.11 6.31 -2.74
CA PRO A 87 26.50 7.32 -1.78
C PRO A 87 26.79 8.67 -2.45
N TYR A 88 26.16 9.71 -1.93
CA TYR A 88 26.51 11.11 -2.16
C TYR A 88 27.16 11.69 -0.89
N ALA A 89 27.49 12.99 -0.90
CA ALA A 89 28.15 13.64 0.22
C ALA A 89 27.33 13.58 1.52
N ASP A 90 26.00 13.58 1.43
CA ASP A 90 25.07 13.67 2.56
C ASP A 90 23.92 12.65 2.48
N SER A 91 24.00 11.69 1.57
CA SER A 91 22.90 10.78 1.29
C SER A 91 23.39 9.41 0.84
N VAL A 92 22.58 8.39 1.12
CA VAL A 92 22.82 7.02 0.70
C VAL A 92 21.47 6.32 0.54
N ILE A 93 21.41 5.35 -0.37
CA ILE A 93 20.21 4.54 -0.57
C ILE A 93 20.37 3.23 0.19
N LEU A 94 19.34 2.87 0.95
CA LEU A 94 19.20 1.53 1.53
C LEU A 94 18.19 0.73 0.70
N TRP A 95 18.50 -0.53 0.44
CA TRP A 95 17.61 -1.43 -0.27
C TRP A 95 17.58 -2.81 0.39
N THR A 96 16.40 -3.42 0.35
CA THR A 96 16.17 -4.79 0.83
C THR A 96 14.92 -5.37 0.18
N ARG A 97 14.73 -6.69 0.32
CA ARG A 97 13.51 -7.42 -0.07
C ARG A 97 12.96 -8.14 1.14
N VAL A 98 11.73 -7.82 1.55
CA VAL A 98 11.08 -8.37 2.76
C VAL A 98 9.91 -9.24 2.38
N ALA A 99 10.20 -10.49 1.97
CA ALA A 99 9.22 -11.41 1.43
C ALA A 99 8.91 -12.57 2.40
N PRO A 100 7.70 -13.15 2.34
CA PRO A 100 7.34 -14.35 3.10
C PRO A 100 7.97 -15.64 2.54
N SER A 101 8.47 -15.62 1.31
CA SER A 101 9.13 -16.74 0.63
C SER A 101 10.24 -16.21 -0.29
N GLU A 102 11.21 -17.06 -0.61
CA GLU A 102 12.28 -16.74 -1.58
C GLU A 102 11.80 -16.89 -3.03
N ASP A 103 10.69 -17.59 -3.24
CA ASP A 103 10.10 -17.82 -4.55
C ASP A 103 9.81 -16.49 -5.27
N SER A 104 10.23 -16.42 -6.53
CA SER A 104 9.80 -15.38 -7.46
C SER A 104 8.58 -15.86 -8.24
N ASP A 105 7.76 -14.93 -8.73
CA ASP A 105 6.61 -15.29 -9.57
C ASP A 105 7.08 -16.10 -10.79
N PRO A 106 6.65 -17.38 -10.96
CA PRO A 106 7.07 -18.24 -12.06
C PRO A 106 6.37 -17.90 -13.39
N GLY A 107 5.74 -16.73 -13.46
CA GLY A 107 4.95 -16.31 -14.60
C GLY A 107 5.81 -15.86 -15.78
N ASP A 108 6.08 -16.76 -16.71
CA ASP A 108 6.65 -16.45 -18.05
C ASP A 108 5.65 -15.71 -18.97
N ALA A 109 4.63 -15.06 -18.40
CA ALA A 109 3.64 -14.34 -19.17
C ALA A 109 4.29 -13.09 -19.78
N ALA A 110 4.59 -13.17 -21.08
CA ALA A 110 5.10 -12.04 -21.82
C ALA A 110 4.16 -10.83 -21.66
N VAL A 111 4.67 -9.77 -21.05
CA VAL A 111 3.96 -8.49 -20.97
C VAL A 111 3.72 -7.97 -22.39
N SER A 112 2.48 -8.02 -22.87
CA SER A 112 2.11 -7.46 -24.17
C SER A 112 1.49 -6.08 -23.98
N GLY A 113 2.13 -5.05 -24.53
CA GLY A 113 1.58 -3.69 -24.56
C GLY A 113 2.62 -2.60 -24.29
N THR A 114 2.21 -1.35 -24.49
CA THR A 114 3.01 -0.18 -24.15
C THR A 114 2.98 0.01 -22.64
N VAL A 115 3.95 -0.56 -21.94
CA VAL A 115 4.18 -0.29 -20.52
C VAL A 115 5.04 0.97 -20.43
N PRO A 116 4.70 1.96 -19.58
CA PRO A 116 5.60 3.06 -19.31
C PRO A 116 6.95 2.51 -18.86
N LEU A 117 8.00 2.96 -19.54
CA LEU A 117 9.38 2.56 -19.31
C LEU A 117 9.79 3.07 -17.92
N TYR A 118 9.69 2.20 -16.90
CA TYR A 118 10.01 2.43 -15.50
C TYR A 118 9.12 3.48 -14.79
N SER A 119 8.22 3.00 -13.93
CA SER A 119 7.65 3.82 -12.85
C SER A 119 8.48 3.59 -11.59
N HIS A 120 9.03 4.65 -11.00
CA HIS A 120 9.67 4.60 -9.68
C HIS A 120 8.69 4.88 -8.53
N ASP A 121 7.41 5.07 -8.86
CA ASP A 121 6.36 5.35 -7.88
C ASP A 121 5.85 4.05 -7.26
N THR A 122 6.08 3.91 -5.95
CA THR A 122 5.62 2.77 -5.14
C THR A 122 4.33 3.08 -4.39
N GLU A 123 3.96 4.36 -4.26
CA GLU A 123 2.83 4.79 -3.43
C GLU A 123 1.51 4.28 -3.99
N SER A 124 1.36 4.28 -5.31
CA SER A 124 0.16 3.76 -5.98
C SER A 124 -0.07 2.27 -5.71
N PHE A 125 1.00 1.46 -5.71
CA PHE A 125 0.93 0.03 -5.39
C PHE A 125 0.64 -0.20 -3.91
N VAL A 126 1.30 0.55 -3.02
CA VAL A 126 1.05 0.50 -1.57
C VAL A 126 -0.39 0.90 -1.22
N ALA A 127 -0.91 1.95 -1.86
CA ALA A 127 -2.28 2.43 -1.64
C ALA A 127 -3.35 1.48 -2.21
N ALA A 128 -3.02 0.73 -3.26
CA ALA A 128 -3.91 -0.25 -3.86
C ALA A 128 -3.95 -1.57 -3.08
N ASP A 129 -2.89 -1.91 -2.35
CA ASP A 129 -2.80 -3.14 -1.56
C ASP A 129 -3.63 -3.03 -0.26
N PRO A 130 -4.55 -3.97 0.02
CA PRO A 130 -5.33 -3.97 1.26
C PRO A 130 -4.49 -4.30 2.51
N ASP A 131 -3.35 -4.96 2.36
CA ASP A 131 -2.51 -5.54 3.40
C ASP A 131 -1.00 -5.29 3.15
N PRO A 132 -0.52 -4.03 3.00
CA PRO A 132 0.88 -3.74 2.73
C PRO A 132 1.78 -4.10 3.93
N VAL A 133 3.03 -4.44 3.61
CA VAL A 133 4.09 -4.73 4.59
C VAL A 133 4.75 -3.42 5.01
N CYS A 134 4.75 -3.13 6.32
CA CYS A 134 5.48 -2.00 6.89
C CYS A 134 6.84 -2.47 7.42
N VAL A 135 7.90 -1.76 7.08
CA VAL A 135 9.28 -2.03 7.49
C VAL A 135 9.82 -0.78 8.17
N GLU A 136 10.19 -0.93 9.44
CA GLU A 136 10.91 0.11 10.17
C GLU A 136 12.40 0.02 9.86
N TRP A 137 13.04 1.15 9.59
CA TRP A 137 14.47 1.24 9.33
C TRP A 137 15.14 2.24 10.27
N ARG A 138 16.41 1.98 10.60
CA ARG A 138 17.24 2.83 11.47
C ARG A 138 18.67 2.83 10.97
N VAL A 139 19.35 3.95 11.15
CA VAL A 139 20.76 4.18 10.85
C VAL A 139 21.40 4.71 12.11
N TRP A 140 22.57 4.21 12.47
CA TRP A 140 23.30 4.59 13.67
C TRP A 140 24.76 4.86 13.32
N GLU A 141 25.41 5.70 14.12
CA GLU A 141 26.86 5.90 14.04
C GLU A 141 27.57 4.61 14.43
N PHE A 142 28.64 4.28 13.73
CA PHE A 142 29.46 3.13 14.07
C PHE A 142 30.46 3.50 15.19
N GLY A 143 30.35 2.85 16.35
CA GLY A 143 31.35 2.96 17.41
C GLY A 143 32.38 1.84 17.33
N GLU A 144 33.66 2.19 17.21
CA GLU A 144 34.76 1.23 17.22
C GLU A 144 35.00 0.68 18.65
N GLN A 145 34.97 -0.65 18.82
CA GLN A 145 35.56 -1.31 19.99
C GLN A 145 36.98 -1.76 19.65
N GLY A 146 37.91 -1.55 20.59
CA GLY A 146 39.31 -1.95 20.41
C GLY A 146 39.46 -3.44 20.04
N GLU A 147 40.33 -3.69 19.06
CA GLU A 147 40.86 -4.99 18.62
C GLU A 147 39.87 -6.18 18.73
N GLY A 148 38.72 -6.07 18.06
CA GLY A 148 37.79 -7.19 17.87
C GLY A 148 36.82 -6.90 16.73
N GLU A 149 36.54 -7.88 15.87
CA GLU A 149 35.51 -7.79 14.82
C GLU A 149 34.12 -7.64 15.44
N GLY A 150 33.75 -6.42 15.81
CA GLY A 150 32.43 -6.13 16.38
C GLY A 150 32.33 -4.68 16.83
N GLY A 151 31.87 -3.80 15.94
CA GLY A 151 31.51 -2.44 16.34
C GLY A 151 30.24 -2.42 17.18
N THR A 152 30.16 -1.45 18.08
CA THR A 152 28.93 -1.18 18.84
C THR A 152 28.05 -0.20 18.07
N ALA A 153 26.74 -0.47 18.00
CA ALA A 153 25.78 0.48 17.46
C ALA A 153 25.73 1.73 18.37
N GLY A 154 26.10 2.88 17.81
CA GLY A 154 26.06 4.18 18.49
C GLY A 154 24.67 4.80 18.50
N ALA A 155 24.61 6.13 18.56
CA ALA A 155 23.35 6.86 18.52
C ALA A 155 22.66 6.69 17.15
N VAL A 156 21.32 6.63 17.16
CA VAL A 156 20.52 6.60 15.92
C VAL A 156 20.57 7.98 15.26
N VAL A 157 21.09 8.03 14.04
CA VAL A 157 21.23 9.25 13.22
C VAL A 157 19.97 9.50 12.39
N ALA A 158 19.34 8.43 11.90
CA ALA A 158 18.11 8.52 11.11
C ALA A 158 17.23 7.28 11.33
N SER A 159 15.92 7.46 11.25
CA SER A 159 14.96 6.36 11.31
C SER A 159 13.68 6.71 10.58
N GLY A 160 12.93 5.70 10.15
CA GLY A 160 11.63 5.90 9.54
C GLY A 160 10.93 4.59 9.24
N GLU A 161 9.83 4.70 8.49
CA GLU A 161 9.06 3.56 8.00
C GLU A 161 9.07 3.56 6.47
N ALA A 162 9.01 2.38 5.89
CA ALA A 162 8.81 2.17 4.46
C ALA A 162 7.77 1.07 4.25
N TYR A 163 7.04 1.15 3.14
CA TYR A 163 5.96 0.22 2.83
C TYR A 163 6.25 -0.52 1.54
N THR A 164 5.87 -1.80 1.50
CA THR A 164 6.02 -2.63 0.31
C THR A 164 4.88 -3.62 0.14
N THR A 165 4.73 -4.18 -1.05
CA THR A 165 3.63 -5.05 -1.45
C THR A 165 4.13 -6.17 -2.37
N GLY A 166 3.31 -7.21 -2.55
CA GLY A 166 3.62 -8.27 -3.50
C GLY A 166 3.74 -7.76 -4.95
N ASP A 167 2.97 -6.73 -5.31
CA ASP A 167 2.98 -6.12 -6.65
C ASP A 167 4.31 -5.42 -7.00
N ILE A 168 5.12 -5.06 -6.00
CA ILE A 168 6.49 -4.52 -6.17
C ILE A 168 7.55 -5.49 -5.65
N ASP A 169 7.25 -6.79 -5.69
CA ASP A 169 8.11 -7.90 -5.28
C ASP A 169 8.66 -7.79 -3.85
N TYR A 170 7.88 -7.16 -2.96
CA TYR A 170 8.28 -6.86 -1.59
C TYR A 170 9.58 -6.06 -1.47
N THR A 171 9.94 -5.31 -2.51
CA THR A 171 11.14 -4.47 -2.54
C THR A 171 10.94 -3.23 -1.69
N VAL A 172 11.92 -2.92 -0.86
CA VAL A 172 11.99 -1.69 -0.05
C VAL A 172 13.20 -0.89 -0.50
N LYS A 173 12.97 0.39 -0.81
CA LYS A 173 14.01 1.35 -1.16
C LYS A 173 13.82 2.61 -0.34
N VAL A 174 14.85 3.00 0.41
CA VAL A 174 14.84 4.20 1.26
C VAL A 174 15.99 5.10 0.84
N SER A 175 15.68 6.35 0.52
CA SER A 175 16.70 7.38 0.29
C SER A 175 16.91 8.17 1.58
N LEU A 176 18.10 8.10 2.13
CA LEU A 176 18.51 8.88 3.29
C LEU A 176 19.15 10.17 2.81
N SER A 177 18.88 11.28 3.46
CA SER A 177 19.51 12.57 3.20
C SER A 177 19.84 13.28 4.52
N GLY A 178 20.77 14.23 4.46
CA GLY A 178 21.23 14.98 5.64
C GLY A 178 22.23 14.25 6.54
N LEU A 179 22.96 13.27 5.99
CA LEU A 179 24.05 12.58 6.69
C LEU A 179 25.32 13.45 6.73
N SER A 180 26.13 13.30 7.78
CA SER A 180 27.43 13.97 7.87
C SER A 180 28.52 13.14 7.18
N LEU A 181 29.44 13.83 6.49
CA LEU A 181 30.60 13.22 5.85
C LEU A 181 31.47 12.45 6.87
N GLY A 182 31.67 11.15 6.63
CA GLY A 182 32.60 10.31 7.39
C GLY A 182 32.04 9.71 8.69
N SER A 183 30.71 9.60 8.82
CA SER A 183 30.02 8.91 9.92
C SER A 183 29.66 7.46 9.59
#